data_AF-A0A433JQV6-F1
#
_entry.id   AF-A0A433JQV6-F1
#
_cell.length_a   1.000
_cell.length_b   1.000
_cell.length_c   1.000
_cell.angle_alpha   90.00
_cell.angle_beta   90.00
_cell.angle_gamma   90.00
#
_symmetry.space_group_name_H-M   'P 1'
#
loop_
_entity.id
_entity.type
_entity.pdbx_description
1 polymer ?
#
loop_
_entity_poly.entity_id
_entity_poly.type
_entity_poly.pdbx_seq_one_letter_code
_entity_poly.pdbx_strand_id
1 'polypeptide(L)'
;MDREPLLTVTTPRRPFITAAFAVVTLLLSGCTSTGSATGEDAATTPRLADVAPIADPAAWDGPSTAVAPASPVDPVTVGEQSLPAMITDAQGTTVEVDDTSRILALDIYGSLSRTVFELGFGDQVVGRDISSGFAEIADRPLVTQNGHDLNAEAILDLAPTLIITDTSLGPWDTVLQMRDAGIDVVVVDSHRSLDSIGSLIDGVAAALGVPERGTALADRVTASVDATVADIAAIAPADGERLRMVFLYVRGQSGVYYLFGQESGADALVSALGGVDVSSEIGWTGMRPVTDEGLVAANPDLILVMTGGLESVEGVDGLLEALPALQQTPAGEHRRVVDMADSQILSFGPDTARVLEALAVAVYAPDQAG
;
A
#
# COMPACT_ATOMS: atom_id res chain seq x y z
N MET A 1 -28.65 -22.29 -62.07
CA MET A 1 -29.54 -21.53 -62.97
C MET A 1 -29.87 -20.25 -62.24
N ASP A 2 -29.52 -19.04 -62.66
CA ASP A 2 -28.77 -18.52 -63.81
C ASP A 2 -28.38 -17.08 -63.41
N ARG A 3 -27.09 -16.77 -63.43
CA ARG A 3 -26.43 -15.82 -64.36
C ARG A 3 -26.77 -14.33 -64.17
N GLU A 4 -25.71 -13.58 -63.87
CA GLU A 4 -25.59 -12.11 -63.94
C GLU A 4 -25.94 -11.55 -65.33
N PRO A 5 -25.97 -10.19 -65.47
CA PRO A 5 -24.75 -9.58 -66.05
C PRO A 5 -24.31 -8.21 -65.49
N LEU A 6 -22.99 -8.09 -65.40
CA LEU A 6 -22.09 -6.96 -65.70
C LEU A 6 -22.69 -5.60 -66.12
N LEU A 7 -22.13 -4.54 -65.54
CA LEU A 7 -21.82 -3.29 -66.25
C LEU A 7 -20.49 -2.68 -65.75
N THR A 8 -19.51 -2.74 -66.64
CA THR A 8 -18.20 -2.06 -66.67
C THR A 8 -18.35 -0.56 -66.87
N VAL A 9 -17.59 0.28 -66.14
CA VAL A 9 -17.08 1.56 -66.70
C VAL A 9 -15.67 1.87 -66.16
N THR A 10 -14.81 2.06 -67.15
CA THR A 10 -13.43 2.54 -67.31
C THR A 10 -12.91 3.65 -66.39
N THR A 11 -11.62 3.50 -66.03
CA THR A 11 -10.66 4.54 -65.61
C THR A 11 -10.27 5.48 -66.76
N PRO A 12 -9.74 6.68 -66.44
CA PRO A 12 -8.64 7.22 -67.21
C PRO A 12 -7.42 7.60 -66.35
N ARG A 13 -6.26 7.49 -67.01
CA ARG A 13 -4.89 7.69 -66.52
C ARG A 13 -4.50 9.17 -66.43
N ARG A 14 -3.72 9.47 -65.38
CA ARG A 14 -2.56 10.38 -65.20
C ARG A 14 -2.33 11.53 -66.21
N PRO A 15 -1.78 12.66 -65.72
CA PRO A 15 -0.34 12.83 -65.93
C PRO A 15 0.45 13.31 -64.69
N PHE A 16 1.71 12.90 -64.69
CA PHE A 16 2.80 13.46 -63.90
C PHE A 16 2.99 14.95 -64.21
N ILE A 17 3.09 15.78 -63.16
CA ILE A 17 3.76 17.08 -63.24
C ILE A 17 4.73 17.18 -62.06
N THR A 18 6.01 17.12 -62.38
CA THR A 18 7.13 17.56 -61.56
C THR A 18 7.16 19.09 -61.57
N ALA A 19 7.14 19.72 -60.39
CA ALA A 19 7.49 21.13 -60.26
C ALA A 19 8.21 21.36 -58.93
N ALA A 20 9.37 21.99 -59.03
CA ALA A 20 10.30 22.31 -57.96
C ALA A 20 10.07 23.71 -57.39
N PHE A 21 10.67 23.95 -56.22
CA PHE A 21 10.93 25.23 -55.56
C PHE A 21 9.77 26.01 -54.93
N ALA A 22 9.76 26.07 -53.59
CA ALA A 22 10.02 27.29 -52.84
C ALA A 22 10.17 26.98 -51.34
N VAL A 23 11.37 27.24 -50.81
CA VAL A 23 11.64 27.32 -49.37
C VAL A 23 10.95 28.58 -48.84
N VAL A 24 10.04 28.42 -47.89
CA VAL A 24 9.58 29.50 -47.00
C VAL A 24 9.70 29.00 -45.57
N THR A 25 10.72 29.50 -44.89
CA THR A 25 10.93 29.38 -43.45
C THR A 25 9.88 30.20 -42.72
N LEU A 26 8.95 29.52 -42.05
CA LEU A 26 8.04 30.12 -41.07
C LEU A 26 8.30 29.49 -39.71
N LEU A 27 9.06 30.21 -38.89
CA LEU A 27 9.23 29.99 -37.46
C LEU A 27 7.89 30.25 -36.78
N LEU A 28 7.22 29.18 -36.35
CA LEU A 28 6.16 29.25 -35.36
C LEU A 28 6.51 28.23 -34.27
N SER A 29 7.12 28.77 -33.21
CA SER A 29 7.20 28.13 -31.91
C SER A 29 5.78 27.87 -31.41
N GLY A 30 5.44 26.60 -31.24
CA GLY A 30 4.18 26.15 -30.65
C GLY A 30 4.43 24.83 -29.95
N CYS A 31 4.72 24.90 -28.65
CA CYS A 31 4.77 23.76 -27.77
C CYS A 31 3.35 23.22 -27.59
N THR A 32 3.08 22.02 -28.09
CA THR A 32 1.96 21.18 -27.65
C THR A 32 2.42 19.74 -27.66
N SER A 33 3.14 19.32 -26.62
CA SER A 33 3.25 17.91 -26.28
C SER A 33 1.99 17.53 -25.50
N THR A 34 0.97 17.10 -26.24
CA THR A 34 -0.10 16.27 -25.69
C THR A 34 0.52 14.91 -25.42
N GLY A 35 1.11 14.76 -24.24
CA GLY A 35 1.52 13.47 -23.70
C GLY A 35 0.40 12.97 -22.80
N SER A 36 -0.42 12.07 -23.32
CA SER A 36 -1.16 11.15 -22.46
C SER A 36 -0.12 10.26 -21.78
N ALA A 37 0.10 10.46 -20.48
CA ALA A 37 0.92 9.57 -19.67
C ALA A 37 0.15 8.26 -19.46
N THR A 38 0.29 7.35 -20.42
CA THR A 38 0.00 5.94 -20.22
C THR A 38 1.25 5.31 -19.61
N GLY A 39 1.20 4.95 -18.32
CA GLY A 39 2.10 4.03 -17.64
C GLY A 39 3.59 4.23 -17.91
N GLU A 40 4.17 5.29 -17.34
CA GLU A 40 5.59 5.23 -16.97
C GLU A 40 5.66 4.42 -15.66
N ASP A 41 6.49 3.38 -15.63
CA ASP A 41 6.89 2.74 -14.37
C ASP A 41 7.39 3.86 -13.45
N ALA A 42 6.62 4.22 -12.42
CA ALA A 42 6.99 5.27 -11.49
C ALA A 42 8.40 4.98 -10.96
N ALA A 43 9.27 5.99 -10.99
CA ALA A 43 10.67 5.77 -10.64
C ALA A 43 10.74 5.41 -9.16
N THR A 44 11.50 4.37 -8.81
CA THR A 44 11.69 4.01 -7.40
C THR A 44 12.28 5.19 -6.64
N THR A 45 11.71 5.50 -5.47
CA THR A 45 12.20 6.57 -4.61
C THR A 45 13.65 6.24 -4.18
N PRO A 46 14.60 7.18 -4.30
CA PRO A 46 15.97 6.98 -3.83
C PRO A 46 16.02 6.73 -2.31
N ARG A 47 17.17 6.26 -1.81
CA ARG A 47 17.38 6.14 -0.37
C ARG A 47 17.46 7.51 0.29
N LEU A 48 17.05 7.59 1.55
CA LEU A 48 17.02 8.85 2.30
C LEU A 48 18.41 9.48 2.43
N ALA A 49 19.45 8.65 2.58
CA ALA A 49 20.84 9.10 2.66
C ALA A 49 21.39 9.68 1.33
N ASP A 50 20.72 9.42 0.21
CA ASP A 50 21.16 9.82 -1.13
C ASP A 50 20.41 11.07 -1.66
N VAL A 51 19.48 11.64 -0.88
CA VAL A 51 18.71 12.84 -1.25
C VAL A 51 19.07 14.04 -0.38
N ALA A 52 18.79 15.25 -0.90
CA ALA A 52 18.90 16.48 -0.13
C ALA A 52 17.51 16.94 0.33
N PRO A 53 17.24 17.02 1.66
CA PRO A 53 16.00 17.56 2.17
C PRO A 53 15.79 19.02 1.76
N ILE A 54 14.55 19.41 1.47
CA ILE A 54 14.17 20.80 1.22
C ILE A 54 14.18 21.61 2.52
N ALA A 55 14.48 22.91 2.40
CA ALA A 55 14.65 23.78 3.56
C ALA A 55 13.36 24.03 4.36
N ASP A 56 12.21 24.08 3.67
CA ASP A 56 10.90 24.31 4.27
C ASP A 56 9.88 23.34 3.66
N PRO A 57 9.68 22.16 4.29
CA PRO A 57 8.72 21.17 3.83
C PRO A 57 7.25 21.64 3.85
N ALA A 58 6.92 22.62 4.69
CA ALA A 58 5.54 23.13 4.82
C ALA A 58 5.17 24.05 3.66
N ALA A 59 6.16 24.70 3.03
CA ALA A 59 5.97 25.58 1.88
C ALA A 59 6.04 24.86 0.52
N TRP A 60 6.14 23.53 0.50
CA TRP A 60 6.20 22.77 -0.76
C TRP A 60 4.85 22.78 -1.47
N ASP A 61 4.85 23.24 -2.74
CA ASP A 61 3.68 23.20 -3.61
C ASP A 61 3.65 21.92 -4.47
N GLY A 62 2.56 21.18 -4.37
CA GLY A 62 2.23 20.05 -5.24
C GLY A 62 2.29 18.67 -4.57
N PRO A 63 1.81 17.64 -5.28
CA PRO A 63 1.87 16.28 -4.81
C PRO A 63 3.26 15.67 -4.95
N SER A 64 3.47 14.53 -4.30
CA SER A 64 4.66 13.69 -4.49
C SER A 64 4.30 12.24 -4.18
N THR A 65 4.83 11.28 -4.93
CA THR A 65 4.52 9.86 -4.76
C THR A 65 5.71 9.15 -4.12
N ALA A 66 5.44 8.32 -3.12
CA ALA A 66 6.43 7.45 -2.50
C ALA A 66 6.34 6.05 -3.11
N VAL A 67 7.42 5.64 -3.77
CA VAL A 67 7.55 4.34 -4.43
C VAL A 67 8.67 3.59 -3.71
N ALA A 68 8.31 2.78 -2.72
CA ALA A 68 9.29 1.98 -2.00
C ALA A 68 9.96 0.99 -2.96
N PRO A 69 11.31 0.87 -2.94
CA PRO A 69 12.01 -0.06 -3.81
C PRO A 69 11.56 -1.50 -3.53
N ALA A 70 11.52 -2.32 -4.59
CA ALA A 70 11.23 -3.74 -4.45
C ALA A 70 12.24 -4.37 -3.48
N SER A 71 11.73 -5.06 -2.46
CA SER A 71 12.56 -5.79 -1.52
C SER A 71 12.37 -7.28 -1.73
N PRO A 72 13.40 -7.97 -2.25
CA PRO A 72 13.42 -9.42 -2.25
C PRO A 72 13.12 -9.94 -0.84
N VAL A 73 12.42 -11.05 -0.74
CA VAL A 73 12.30 -11.80 0.51
C VAL A 73 13.69 -12.29 0.92
N ASP A 74 14.05 -12.10 2.20
CA ASP A 74 15.33 -12.57 2.77
C ASP A 74 15.05 -13.52 3.95
N PRO A 75 14.68 -14.79 3.70
CA PRO A 75 14.13 -15.65 4.73
C PRO A 75 15.13 -15.95 5.86
N VAL A 76 14.66 -15.86 7.10
CA VAL A 76 15.36 -16.39 8.26
C VAL A 76 15.20 -17.91 8.27
N THR A 77 16.28 -18.64 7.97
CA THR A 77 16.24 -20.11 7.91
C THR A 77 16.90 -20.79 9.11
N VAL A 78 17.51 -20.02 10.02
CA VAL A 78 18.16 -20.56 11.23
C VAL A 78 17.11 -20.78 12.31
N GLY A 79 17.02 -22.02 12.81
CA GLY A 79 15.98 -22.47 13.74
C GLY A 79 15.17 -23.61 13.12
N GLU A 80 14.98 -24.67 13.89
CA GLU A 80 14.20 -25.84 13.47
C GLU A 80 12.71 -25.63 13.74
N GLN A 81 11.87 -26.23 12.89
CA GLN A 81 10.43 -26.28 13.12
C GLN A 81 10.10 -27.41 14.10
N SER A 82 9.24 -27.14 15.08
CA SER A 82 8.68 -28.13 15.99
C SER A 82 7.17 -28.15 15.89
N LEU A 83 6.62 -29.27 15.41
CA LEU A 83 5.18 -29.55 15.37
C LEU A 83 4.86 -30.83 16.18
N PRO A 84 3.66 -30.94 16.79
CA PRO A 84 2.60 -29.93 16.78
C PRO A 84 2.95 -28.70 17.61
N ALA A 85 2.55 -27.53 17.12
CA ALA A 85 2.64 -26.26 17.85
C ALA A 85 1.31 -25.98 18.55
N MET A 86 1.35 -25.82 19.87
CA MET A 86 0.18 -25.44 20.66
C MET A 86 0.16 -23.93 20.83
N ILE A 87 -0.86 -23.26 20.30
CA ILE A 87 -0.99 -21.81 20.41
C ILE A 87 -2.33 -21.44 21.03
N THR A 88 -2.34 -20.39 21.85
CA THR A 88 -3.57 -19.70 22.22
C THR A 88 -3.64 -18.46 21.36
N ASP A 89 -4.61 -18.43 20.46
CA ASP A 89 -4.78 -17.34 19.50
C ASP A 89 -5.32 -16.06 20.17
N ALA A 90 -5.37 -14.95 19.44
CA ALA A 90 -5.84 -13.65 19.93
C ALA A 90 -7.33 -13.65 20.34
N GLN A 91 -8.09 -14.68 19.96
CA GLN A 91 -9.49 -14.88 20.39
C GLN A 91 -9.58 -15.74 21.67
N GLY A 92 -8.44 -16.19 22.21
CA GLY A 92 -8.38 -17.08 23.37
C GLY A 92 -8.66 -18.55 23.03
N THR A 93 -8.64 -18.91 21.75
CA THR A 93 -8.84 -20.28 21.28
C THR A 93 -7.52 -21.02 21.31
N THR A 94 -7.46 -22.20 21.95
CA THR A 94 -6.31 -23.09 21.83
C THR A 94 -6.39 -23.86 20.52
N VAL A 95 -5.38 -23.71 19.67
CA VAL A 95 -5.23 -24.39 18.38
C VAL A 95 -3.97 -25.25 18.43
N GLU A 96 -4.09 -26.51 18.00
CA GLU A 96 -2.97 -27.40 17.76
C GLU A 96 -2.67 -27.36 16.26
N VAL A 97 -1.52 -26.84 15.85
CA VAL A 97 -1.10 -26.84 14.45
C VAL A 97 -0.13 -27.98 14.25
N ASP A 98 -0.49 -28.99 13.44
CA ASP A 98 0.36 -30.15 13.16
C ASP A 98 0.88 -30.22 11.72
N ASP A 99 0.29 -29.45 10.80
CA ASP A 99 0.64 -29.43 9.38
C ASP A 99 0.71 -27.99 8.80
N THR A 100 1.90 -27.61 8.33
CA THR A 100 2.17 -26.31 7.69
C THR A 100 2.46 -26.43 6.19
N SER A 101 2.07 -27.55 5.56
CA SER A 101 2.40 -27.83 4.16
C SER A 101 1.63 -26.95 3.16
N ARG A 102 0.48 -26.40 3.54
CA ARG A 102 -0.35 -25.52 2.70
C ARG A 102 -0.92 -24.37 3.52
N ILE A 103 -0.28 -23.20 3.43
CA ILE A 103 -0.56 -22.04 4.26
C ILE A 103 -1.37 -21.00 3.46
N LEU A 104 -2.38 -20.43 4.11
CA LEU A 104 -2.93 -19.12 3.75
C LEU A 104 -2.67 -18.17 4.90
N ALA A 105 -2.01 -17.05 4.62
CA ALA A 105 -1.77 -15.99 5.60
C ALA A 105 -2.44 -14.73 5.07
N LEU A 106 -3.54 -14.33 5.72
CA LEU A 106 -4.54 -13.42 5.13
C LEU A 106 -4.89 -12.29 6.10
N ASP A 107 -4.59 -11.06 5.70
CA ASP A 107 -4.99 -9.83 6.37
C ASP A 107 -5.19 -8.69 5.37
N ILE A 108 -5.89 -7.64 5.77
CA ILE A 108 -6.14 -6.46 4.92
C ILE A 108 -4.85 -5.67 4.64
N TYR A 109 -3.78 -5.92 5.39
CA TYR A 109 -2.52 -5.18 5.31
C TYR A 109 -1.44 -5.91 4.49
N GLY A 110 -1.61 -7.20 4.19
CA GLY A 110 -0.63 -8.04 3.49
C GLY A 110 0.61 -8.40 4.30
N SER A 111 0.68 -8.06 5.59
CA SER A 111 1.89 -8.28 6.41
C SER A 111 1.99 -9.69 6.97
N LEU A 112 0.88 -10.42 7.11
CA LEU A 112 0.93 -11.82 7.53
C LEU A 112 1.64 -12.68 6.48
N SER A 113 1.25 -12.56 5.21
CA SER A 113 1.86 -13.33 4.13
C SER A 113 3.34 -12.97 3.95
N ARG A 114 3.70 -11.68 4.01
CA ARG A 114 5.11 -11.25 3.98
C ARG A 114 5.90 -11.89 5.13
N THR A 115 5.35 -11.92 6.34
CA THR A 115 6.00 -12.53 7.50
C THR A 115 6.21 -14.04 7.31
N VAL A 116 5.23 -14.77 6.77
CA VAL A 116 5.38 -16.21 6.46
C VAL A 116 6.52 -16.45 5.45
N PHE A 117 6.64 -15.61 4.42
CA PHE A 117 7.74 -15.67 3.46
C PHE A 117 9.10 -15.42 4.14
N GLU A 118 9.20 -14.38 4.97
CA GLU A 118 10.41 -14.02 5.71
C GLU A 118 10.80 -15.04 6.79
N LEU A 119 9.87 -15.89 7.24
CA LEU A 119 10.16 -17.03 8.13
C LEU A 119 10.57 -18.31 7.37
N GLY A 120 10.67 -18.24 6.04
CA GLY A 120 11.11 -19.35 5.20
C GLY A 120 10.02 -20.31 4.76
N PHE A 121 8.76 -19.88 4.79
CA PHE A 121 7.60 -20.71 4.42
C PHE A 121 6.89 -20.26 3.13
N GLY A 122 7.55 -19.42 2.31
CA GLY A 122 6.96 -18.88 1.07
C GLY A 122 6.54 -19.94 0.05
N ASP A 123 7.22 -21.09 0.02
CA ASP A 123 6.88 -22.21 -0.88
C ASP A 123 5.58 -22.91 -0.47
N GLN A 124 5.24 -22.89 0.82
CA GLN A 124 4.04 -23.48 1.40
C GLN A 124 2.82 -22.56 1.26
N VAL A 125 3.01 -21.29 0.90
CA VAL A 125 1.89 -20.36 0.67
C VAL A 125 1.16 -20.73 -0.63
N VAL A 126 -0.10 -21.16 -0.51
CA VAL A 126 -0.88 -21.71 -1.64
C VAL A 126 -1.82 -20.73 -2.29
N GLY A 127 -2.07 -19.57 -1.67
CA GLY A 127 -2.96 -18.53 -2.15
C GLY A 127 -2.67 -17.22 -1.42
N ARG A 128 -3.36 -16.15 -1.82
CA ARG A 128 -3.18 -14.81 -1.25
C ARG A 128 -4.47 -14.01 -1.24
N ASP A 129 -4.55 -13.03 -0.35
CA ASP A 129 -5.50 -11.94 -0.44
C ASP A 129 -5.05 -10.87 -1.47
N ILE A 130 -5.90 -9.88 -1.71
CA ILE A 130 -5.62 -8.79 -2.66
C ILE A 130 -4.58 -7.78 -2.15
N SER A 131 -4.40 -7.65 -0.83
CA SER A 131 -3.46 -6.71 -0.21
C SER A 131 -2.03 -7.24 -0.20
N SER A 132 -1.85 -8.55 -0.27
CA SER A 132 -0.56 -9.21 -0.44
C SER A 132 0.03 -8.98 -1.84
N GLY A 133 0.75 -7.86 -2.00
CA GLY A 133 1.18 -7.32 -3.31
C GLY A 133 2.68 -7.41 -3.65
N PHE A 134 3.51 -8.10 -2.88
CA PHE A 134 4.95 -8.22 -3.18
C PHE A 134 5.23 -9.23 -4.31
N ALA A 135 6.39 -9.10 -4.97
CA ALA A 135 6.68 -9.79 -6.22
C ALA A 135 6.61 -11.33 -6.10
N GLU A 136 7.14 -11.90 -5.02
CA GLU A 136 7.24 -13.35 -4.82
C GLU A 136 5.90 -14.04 -4.54
N ILE A 137 4.85 -13.30 -4.14
CA ILE A 137 3.51 -13.84 -3.93
C ILE A 137 2.57 -13.58 -5.11
N ALA A 138 2.94 -12.72 -6.06
CA ALA A 138 2.05 -12.21 -7.11
C ALA A 138 1.31 -13.31 -7.90
N ASP A 139 2.00 -14.43 -8.19
CA ASP A 139 1.48 -15.57 -8.94
C ASP A 139 0.58 -16.52 -8.12
N ARG A 140 0.44 -16.30 -6.81
CA ARG A 140 -0.48 -17.09 -5.98
C ARG A 140 -1.94 -16.74 -6.31
N PRO A 141 -2.85 -17.72 -6.37
CA PRO A 141 -4.26 -17.48 -6.64
C PRO A 141 -4.89 -16.61 -5.55
N LEU A 142 -5.79 -15.72 -5.97
CA LEU A 142 -6.57 -14.90 -5.05
C LEU A 142 -7.61 -15.75 -4.33
N VAL A 143 -7.72 -15.57 -3.01
CA VAL A 143 -8.78 -16.13 -2.17
C VAL A 143 -9.76 -15.05 -1.67
N THR A 144 -9.59 -13.81 -2.14
CA THR A 144 -10.57 -12.73 -1.94
C THR A 144 -11.26 -12.36 -3.25
N GLN A 145 -12.44 -11.77 -3.13
CA GLN A 145 -13.24 -11.24 -4.22
C GLN A 145 -13.82 -9.87 -3.83
N ASN A 146 -14.27 -9.10 -4.83
CA ASN A 146 -14.83 -7.75 -4.62
C ASN A 146 -13.95 -6.84 -3.72
N GLY A 147 -12.63 -6.98 -3.83
CA GLY A 147 -11.67 -6.40 -2.90
C GLY A 147 -11.28 -7.40 -1.81
N HIS A 148 -11.81 -7.20 -0.61
CA HIS A 148 -11.35 -7.87 0.62
C HIS A 148 -12.30 -8.97 1.14
N ASP A 149 -13.36 -9.31 0.40
CA ASP A 149 -14.27 -10.37 0.82
C ASP A 149 -13.61 -11.74 0.62
N LEU A 150 -13.49 -12.53 1.69
CA LEU A 150 -13.04 -13.91 1.66
C LEU A 150 -13.98 -14.77 0.81
N ASN A 151 -13.42 -15.59 -0.07
CA ASN A 151 -14.15 -16.53 -0.90
C ASN A 151 -13.92 -17.97 -0.39
N ALA A 152 -14.94 -18.54 0.26
CA ALA A 152 -14.89 -19.88 0.84
C ALA A 152 -14.58 -20.99 -0.18
N GLU A 153 -15.13 -20.92 -1.39
CA GLU A 153 -14.89 -21.92 -2.44
C GLU A 153 -13.42 -21.88 -2.90
N ALA A 154 -12.90 -20.68 -3.16
CA ALA A 154 -11.50 -20.49 -3.54
C ALA A 154 -10.55 -20.96 -2.44
N ILE A 155 -10.87 -20.73 -1.16
CA ILE A 155 -10.07 -21.23 -0.03
C ILE A 155 -10.09 -22.76 0.01
N LEU A 156 -11.27 -23.39 -0.07
CA LEU A 156 -11.42 -24.85 0.01
C LEU A 156 -10.78 -25.57 -1.17
N ASP A 157 -10.84 -25.01 -2.38
CA ASP A 157 -10.19 -25.55 -3.57
C ASP A 157 -8.66 -25.63 -3.43
N LEU A 158 -8.08 -24.71 -2.66
CA LEU A 158 -6.66 -24.74 -2.32
C LEU A 158 -6.35 -25.69 -1.16
N ALA A 159 -7.33 -26.33 -0.53
CA ALA A 159 -7.14 -27.32 0.54
C ALA A 159 -6.01 -26.94 1.53
N PRO A 160 -6.05 -25.75 2.16
CA PRO A 160 -5.02 -25.34 3.10
C PRO A 160 -5.03 -26.26 4.33
N THR A 161 -3.86 -26.43 4.94
CA THR A 161 -3.72 -27.12 6.23
C THR A 161 -3.75 -26.11 7.38
N LEU A 162 -3.27 -24.89 7.12
CA LEU A 162 -3.23 -23.79 8.09
C LEU A 162 -3.71 -22.48 7.45
N ILE A 163 -4.57 -21.77 8.18
CA ILE A 163 -4.91 -20.37 7.93
C ILE A 163 -4.41 -19.53 9.11
N ILE A 164 -3.60 -18.51 8.80
CA ILE A 164 -3.22 -17.46 9.76
C ILE A 164 -3.94 -16.18 9.34
N THR A 165 -4.72 -15.59 10.24
CA THR A 165 -5.50 -14.37 9.97
C THR A 165 -5.61 -13.48 11.21
N ASP A 166 -6.26 -12.33 11.13
CA ASP A 166 -6.33 -11.35 12.20
C ASP A 166 -7.70 -10.66 12.33
N THR A 167 -8.76 -11.25 11.77
CA THR A 167 -10.14 -10.70 11.72
C THR A 167 -10.35 -9.46 10.84
N SER A 168 -9.31 -8.90 10.22
CA SER A 168 -9.45 -7.73 9.35
C SER A 168 -10.15 -8.02 8.03
N LEU A 169 -10.08 -9.27 7.56
CA LEU A 169 -10.80 -9.76 6.38
C LEU A 169 -12.07 -10.48 6.80
N GLY A 170 -13.15 -10.25 6.04
CA GLY A 170 -14.46 -10.84 6.28
C GLY A 170 -15.07 -11.42 5.01
N PRO A 171 -16.28 -11.98 5.06
CA PRO A 171 -17.09 -12.11 6.26
C PRO A 171 -16.53 -13.17 7.22
N TRP A 172 -16.65 -12.93 8.53
CA TRP A 172 -16.12 -13.83 9.56
C TRP A 172 -16.72 -15.24 9.50
N ASP A 173 -17.97 -15.37 9.04
CA ASP A 173 -18.62 -16.67 8.80
C ASP A 173 -17.83 -17.57 7.83
N THR A 174 -17.07 -16.99 6.89
CA THR A 174 -16.19 -17.77 6.01
C THR A 174 -15.05 -18.40 6.80
N VAL A 175 -14.47 -17.68 7.76
CA VAL A 175 -13.40 -18.21 8.62
C VAL A 175 -13.94 -19.32 9.53
N LEU A 176 -15.14 -19.14 10.07
CA LEU A 176 -15.82 -20.18 10.86
C LEU A 176 -16.09 -21.44 10.01
N GLN A 177 -16.49 -21.28 8.75
CA GLN A 177 -16.66 -22.41 7.84
C GLN A 177 -15.35 -23.18 7.61
N MET A 178 -14.20 -22.50 7.55
CA MET A 178 -12.90 -23.17 7.41
C MET A 178 -12.57 -24.00 8.66
N ARG A 179 -12.83 -23.45 9.85
CA ARG A 179 -12.71 -24.21 11.12
C ARG A 179 -13.62 -25.44 11.13
N ASP A 180 -14.89 -25.30 10.74
CA ASP A 180 -15.85 -26.40 10.66
C ASP A 180 -15.46 -27.47 9.62
N ALA A 181 -14.71 -27.08 8.59
CA ALA A 181 -14.14 -27.98 7.60
C ALA A 181 -12.89 -28.74 8.10
N GLY A 182 -12.43 -28.45 9.32
CA GLY A 182 -11.26 -29.10 9.94
C GLY A 182 -9.92 -28.50 9.52
N ILE A 183 -9.91 -27.27 8.99
CA ILE A 183 -8.69 -26.52 8.70
C ILE A 183 -8.26 -25.80 9.99
N ASP A 184 -6.98 -25.88 10.35
CA ASP A 184 -6.45 -25.13 11.49
C ASP A 184 -6.50 -23.63 11.17
N VAL A 185 -7.11 -22.85 12.06
CA VAL A 185 -7.21 -21.39 11.90
C VAL A 185 -6.69 -20.70 13.15
N VAL A 186 -5.52 -20.07 13.00
CA VAL A 186 -4.89 -19.24 14.03
C VAL A 186 -5.20 -17.78 13.77
N VAL A 187 -5.76 -17.11 14.78
CA VAL A 187 -6.04 -15.67 14.74
C VAL A 187 -4.97 -14.92 15.52
N VAL A 188 -4.17 -14.10 14.85
CA VAL A 188 -3.19 -13.20 15.49
C VAL A 188 -3.82 -11.83 15.78
N ASP A 189 -3.09 -10.98 16.49
CA ASP A 189 -3.55 -9.62 16.79
C ASP A 189 -3.71 -8.78 15.50
N SER A 190 -4.84 -8.10 15.39
CA SER A 190 -5.18 -7.20 14.28
C SER A 190 -4.49 -5.84 14.37
N HIS A 191 -3.95 -5.48 15.54
CA HIS A 191 -3.36 -4.17 15.76
C HIS A 191 -2.11 -3.96 14.91
N ARG A 192 -2.05 -2.84 14.19
CA ARG A 192 -0.95 -2.46 13.31
C ARG A 192 -0.37 -1.13 13.76
N SER A 193 0.86 -1.19 14.24
CA SER A 193 1.67 -0.06 14.69
C SER A 193 3.14 -0.47 14.67
N LEU A 194 4.07 0.46 14.84
CA LEU A 194 5.51 0.17 14.91
C LEU A 194 5.83 -0.76 16.10
N ASP A 195 5.17 -0.56 17.24
CA ASP A 195 5.39 -1.34 18.46
C ASP A 195 4.76 -2.74 18.42
N SER A 196 3.80 -2.99 17.52
CA SER A 196 3.18 -4.31 17.34
C SER A 196 3.90 -5.22 16.35
N ILE A 197 4.93 -4.73 15.64
CA ILE A 197 5.65 -5.51 14.62
C ILE A 197 6.25 -6.79 15.21
N GLY A 198 6.92 -6.69 16.37
CA GLY A 198 7.54 -7.83 17.02
C GLY A 198 6.52 -8.89 17.45
N SER A 199 5.42 -8.47 18.10
CA SER A 199 4.37 -9.39 18.54
C SER A 199 3.60 -10.03 17.38
N LEU A 200 3.43 -9.31 16.26
CA LEU A 200 2.87 -9.87 15.03
C LEU A 200 3.76 -10.99 14.48
N ILE A 201 5.07 -10.73 14.37
CA ILE A 201 6.05 -11.72 13.91
C ILE A 201 6.08 -12.94 14.84
N ASP A 202 6.09 -12.72 16.15
CA ASP A 202 6.08 -13.79 17.15
C ASP A 202 4.80 -14.64 17.06
N GLY A 203 3.64 -14.01 16.85
CA GLY A 203 2.37 -14.71 16.67
C GLY A 203 2.36 -15.63 15.44
N VAL A 204 2.86 -15.13 14.30
CA VAL A 204 3.01 -15.93 13.07
C VAL A 204 4.04 -17.04 13.26
N ALA A 205 5.19 -16.74 13.86
CA ALA A 205 6.26 -17.71 14.09
C ALA A 205 5.84 -18.83 15.05
N ALA A 206 5.06 -18.50 16.08
CA ALA A 206 4.50 -19.48 17.00
C ALA A 206 3.48 -20.39 16.28
N ALA A 207 2.64 -19.85 15.41
CA ALA A 207 1.68 -20.64 14.61
C ALA A 207 2.41 -21.63 13.69
N LEU A 208 3.57 -21.23 13.17
CA LEU A 208 4.42 -22.05 12.31
C LEU A 208 5.37 -22.99 13.09
N GLY A 209 5.40 -22.93 14.42
CA GLY A 209 6.29 -23.74 15.25
C GLY A 209 7.78 -23.40 15.11
N VAL A 210 8.12 -22.13 14.81
CA VAL A 210 9.49 -21.65 14.59
C VAL A 210 9.84 -20.39 15.42
N PRO A 211 9.69 -20.41 16.76
CA PRO A 211 9.89 -19.23 17.60
C PRO A 211 11.29 -18.60 17.47
N GLU A 212 12.34 -19.41 17.28
CA GLU A 212 13.71 -18.90 17.09
C GLU A 212 13.85 -18.07 15.80
N ARG A 213 13.17 -18.47 14.71
CA ARG A 213 13.12 -17.67 13.47
C ARG A 213 12.33 -16.39 13.68
N GLY A 214 11.23 -16.47 14.44
CA GLY A 214 10.41 -15.33 14.86
C GLY A 214 11.25 -14.26 15.55
N THR A 215 11.97 -14.64 16.62
CA THR A 215 12.85 -13.71 17.35
C THR A 215 13.91 -13.09 16.44
N ALA A 216 14.60 -13.89 15.64
CA ALA A 216 15.63 -13.37 14.74
C ALA A 216 15.07 -12.41 13.67
N LEU A 217 13.87 -12.70 13.13
CA LEU A 217 13.19 -11.80 12.19
C LEU A 217 12.74 -10.51 12.89
N ALA A 218 12.13 -10.61 14.07
CA ALA A 218 11.67 -9.47 14.85
C ALA A 218 12.84 -8.53 15.21
N ASP A 219 13.98 -9.08 15.64
CA ASP A 219 15.19 -8.31 15.93
C ASP A 219 15.72 -7.58 14.70
N ARG A 220 15.78 -8.27 13.54
CA ARG A 220 16.23 -7.68 12.28
C ARG A 220 15.32 -6.53 11.83
N VAL A 221 14.01 -6.73 11.89
CA VAL A 221 13.02 -5.73 11.47
C VAL A 221 13.04 -4.53 12.42
N THR A 222 13.04 -4.77 13.74
CA THR A 222 13.10 -3.71 14.76
C THR A 222 14.36 -2.85 14.57
N ALA A 223 15.54 -3.47 14.42
CA ALA A 223 16.77 -2.73 14.19
C ALA A 223 16.72 -1.86 12.91
N SER A 224 16.12 -2.38 11.84
CA SER A 224 15.98 -1.62 10.59
C SER A 224 15.00 -0.45 10.73
N VAL A 225 13.89 -0.64 11.45
CA VAL A 225 12.90 0.42 11.71
C VAL A 225 13.51 1.50 12.59
N ASP A 226 14.17 1.13 13.70
CA ASP A 226 14.81 2.07 14.62
C ASP A 226 15.86 2.93 13.92
N ALA A 227 16.70 2.31 13.06
CA ALA A 227 17.68 3.04 12.27
C ALA A 227 17.02 4.04 11.32
N THR A 228 15.96 3.61 10.62
CA THR A 228 15.24 4.49 9.67
C THR A 228 14.55 5.64 10.39
N VAL A 229 13.89 5.39 11.52
CA VAL A 229 13.25 6.44 12.33
C VAL A 229 14.29 7.46 12.83
N ALA A 230 15.49 6.99 13.21
CA ALA A 230 16.58 7.88 13.60
C ALA A 230 17.08 8.75 12.43
N ASP A 231 17.20 8.18 11.23
CA ASP A 231 17.59 8.90 10.02
C ASP A 231 16.52 9.95 9.63
N ILE A 232 15.24 9.60 9.73
CA ILE A 232 14.12 10.53 9.51
C ILE A 232 14.16 11.67 10.53
N ALA A 233 14.35 11.36 11.80
CA ALA A 233 14.44 12.37 12.86
C ALA A 233 15.62 13.36 12.66
N ALA A 234 16.66 12.96 11.93
CA ALA A 234 17.79 13.84 11.61
C ALA A 234 17.49 14.88 10.52
N ILE A 235 16.45 14.66 9.71
CA ILE A 235 16.07 15.56 8.61
C ILE A 235 14.71 16.24 8.84
N ALA A 236 13.84 15.66 9.67
CA ALA A 236 12.55 16.23 9.99
C ALA A 236 12.70 17.58 10.71
N PRO A 237 11.80 18.55 10.47
CA PRO A 237 11.79 19.82 11.20
C PRO A 237 11.77 19.62 12.72
N ALA A 238 12.39 20.56 13.44
CA ALA A 238 12.46 20.53 14.90
C ALA A 238 11.07 20.70 15.55
N ASP A 239 11.01 20.44 16.86
CA ASP A 239 9.78 20.62 17.64
C ASP A 239 9.22 22.04 17.50
N GLY A 240 7.95 22.13 17.11
CA GLY A 240 7.24 23.39 16.82
C GLY A 240 7.17 23.76 15.34
N GLU A 241 7.96 23.11 14.48
CA GLU A 241 7.97 23.29 13.01
C GLU A 241 7.59 22.00 12.27
N ARG A 242 7.25 20.94 13.00
CA ARG A 242 6.84 19.65 12.44
C ARG A 242 5.57 19.80 11.62
N LEU A 243 5.56 19.13 10.46
CA LEU A 243 4.39 19.06 9.59
C LEU A 243 3.22 18.41 10.31
N ARG A 244 2.07 19.06 10.23
CA ARG A 244 0.77 18.55 10.67
C ARG A 244 0.23 17.63 9.58
N MET A 245 0.10 16.35 9.87
CA MET A 245 -0.30 15.35 8.89
C MET A 245 -1.63 14.68 9.26
N VAL A 246 -2.37 14.27 8.23
CA VAL A 246 -3.53 13.39 8.35
C VAL A 246 -3.43 12.28 7.31
N PHE A 247 -4.04 11.14 7.61
CA PHE A 247 -4.23 10.06 6.63
C PHE A 247 -5.69 10.02 6.19
N LEU A 248 -5.92 10.20 4.89
CA LEU A 248 -7.24 10.10 4.28
C LEU A 248 -7.33 8.83 3.43
N TYR A 249 -8.26 7.95 3.81
CA TYR A 249 -8.65 6.82 3.01
C TYR A 249 -9.75 7.22 2.03
N VAL A 250 -9.53 6.95 0.75
CA VAL A 250 -10.37 7.41 -0.35
C VAL A 250 -10.78 6.24 -1.23
N ARG A 251 -12.07 6.09 -1.50
CA ARG A 251 -12.63 5.27 -2.58
C ARG A 251 -13.75 6.05 -3.26
N GLY A 252 -13.37 6.85 -4.25
CA GLY A 252 -14.23 7.84 -4.90
C GLY A 252 -15.50 7.25 -5.52
N GLN A 253 -15.36 6.15 -6.25
CA GLN A 253 -16.49 5.46 -6.90
C GLN A 253 -17.57 4.97 -5.93
N SER A 254 -17.18 4.73 -4.67
CA SER A 254 -18.09 4.30 -3.59
C SER A 254 -18.52 5.44 -2.67
N GLY A 255 -18.05 6.67 -2.90
CA GLY A 255 -18.30 7.82 -2.04
C GLY A 255 -17.72 7.69 -0.63
N VAL A 256 -16.66 6.89 -0.46
CA VAL A 256 -16.05 6.59 0.84
C VAL A 256 -14.83 7.49 1.04
N TYR A 257 -14.90 8.35 2.06
CA TYR A 257 -13.83 9.27 2.47
C TYR A 257 -13.70 9.22 3.99
N TYR A 258 -12.61 8.63 4.49
CA TYR A 258 -12.43 8.35 5.91
C TYR A 258 -11.16 9.02 6.41
N LEU A 259 -11.24 9.65 7.57
CA LEU A 259 -10.07 10.11 8.32
C LEU A 259 -9.65 8.99 9.27
N PHE A 260 -8.39 8.59 9.16
CA PHE A 260 -7.79 7.55 9.98
C PHE A 260 -7.17 8.20 11.21
N GLY A 261 -7.66 7.81 12.38
CA GLY A 261 -7.32 8.36 13.69
C GLY A 261 -6.35 7.50 14.49
N GLN A 262 -6.29 7.76 15.79
CA GLN A 262 -5.67 6.85 16.75
C GLN A 262 -6.20 5.44 16.60
N GLU A 263 -5.37 4.43 16.86
CA GLU A 263 -5.70 2.99 16.75
C GLU A 263 -5.85 2.48 15.31
N SER A 264 -5.69 3.33 14.29
CA SER A 264 -5.71 2.91 12.88
C SER A 264 -4.33 2.52 12.33
N GLY A 265 -3.26 2.82 13.08
CA GLY A 265 -1.87 2.72 12.65
C GLY A 265 -1.36 3.97 11.93
N ALA A 266 -2.24 4.81 11.39
CA ALA A 266 -1.85 6.05 10.73
C ALA A 266 -1.13 7.03 11.69
N ASP A 267 -1.52 7.04 12.96
CA ASP A 267 -0.90 7.84 14.02
C ASP A 267 0.56 7.42 14.27
N ALA A 268 0.82 6.12 14.31
CA ALA A 268 2.16 5.57 14.43
C ALA A 268 3.01 5.88 13.19
N LEU A 269 2.43 5.77 11.99
CA LEU A 269 3.10 6.10 10.73
C LEU A 269 3.51 7.58 10.69
N VAL A 270 2.58 8.49 10.98
CA VAL A 270 2.86 9.94 11.00
C VAL A 270 3.93 10.30 12.02
N SER A 271 3.85 9.69 13.22
CA SER A 271 4.85 9.92 14.27
C SER A 271 6.24 9.43 13.86
N ALA A 272 6.33 8.26 13.22
CA ALA A 272 7.57 7.71 12.69
C ALA A 272 8.17 8.55 11.56
N LEU A 273 7.32 9.25 10.79
CA LEU A 273 7.74 10.21 9.79
C LEU A 273 8.22 11.54 10.37
N GLY A 274 8.19 11.74 11.70
CA GLY A 274 8.56 13.01 12.33
C GLY A 274 7.49 14.10 12.21
N GLY A 275 6.28 13.75 11.79
CA GLY A 275 5.11 14.63 11.74
C GLY A 275 4.37 14.73 13.08
N VAL A 276 3.31 15.54 13.07
CA VAL A 276 2.29 15.60 14.12
C VAL A 276 1.00 15.06 13.54
N ASP A 277 0.53 13.93 14.08
CA ASP A 277 -0.78 13.39 13.73
C ASP A 277 -1.89 14.27 14.32
N VAL A 278 -2.56 15.02 13.47
CA VAL A 278 -3.58 15.95 13.94
C VAL A 278 -4.86 15.22 14.37
N SER A 279 -5.10 14.03 13.84
CA SER A 279 -6.27 13.24 14.22
C SER A 279 -6.29 13.00 15.73
N SER A 280 -5.12 12.80 16.33
CA SER A 280 -4.93 12.68 17.78
C SER A 280 -5.27 13.96 18.57
N GLU A 281 -4.88 15.14 18.06
CA GLU A 281 -5.14 16.42 18.73
C GLU A 281 -6.64 16.75 18.82
N ILE A 282 -7.41 16.34 17.80
CA ILE A 282 -8.85 16.57 17.73
C ILE A 282 -9.67 15.42 18.34
N GLY A 283 -9.02 14.44 18.97
CA GLY A 283 -9.67 13.29 19.61
C GLY A 283 -10.34 12.34 18.62
N TRP A 284 -9.76 12.21 17.41
CA TRP A 284 -10.24 11.31 16.39
C TRP A 284 -9.68 9.90 16.58
N THR A 285 -10.57 8.93 16.76
CA THR A 285 -10.20 7.53 16.99
C THR A 285 -10.79 6.62 15.92
N GLY A 286 -10.05 5.56 15.58
CA GLY A 286 -10.38 4.57 14.57
C GLY A 286 -10.47 5.15 13.15
N MET A 287 -11.16 4.42 12.29
CA MET A 287 -11.36 4.77 10.88
C MET A 287 -12.81 5.22 10.70
N ARG A 288 -13.04 6.53 10.54
CA ARG A 288 -14.41 7.09 10.51
C ARG A 288 -14.63 7.98 9.29
N PRO A 289 -15.87 8.07 8.77
CA PRO A 289 -16.22 9.02 7.72
C PRO A 289 -15.78 10.43 8.09
N VAL A 290 -15.09 11.10 7.16
CA VAL A 290 -14.60 12.45 7.36
C VAL A 290 -15.75 13.47 7.30
N THR A 291 -15.64 14.56 8.05
CA THR A 291 -16.56 15.71 7.96
C THR A 291 -15.80 16.98 7.61
N ASP A 292 -16.49 17.94 7.00
CA ASP A 292 -15.91 19.24 6.63
C ASP A 292 -15.35 19.96 7.87
N GLU A 293 -16.08 19.95 8.99
CA GLU A 293 -15.61 20.56 10.23
C GLU A 293 -14.37 19.85 10.78
N GLY A 294 -14.30 18.52 10.65
CA GLY A 294 -13.15 17.74 11.10
C GLY A 294 -11.88 18.08 10.31
N LEU A 295 -11.99 18.26 9.00
CA LEU A 295 -10.87 18.64 8.13
C LEU A 295 -10.37 20.04 8.42
N VAL A 296 -11.27 21.01 8.53
CA VAL A 296 -10.92 22.40 8.84
C VAL A 296 -10.32 22.51 10.25
N ALA A 297 -10.86 21.77 11.23
CA ALA A 297 -10.31 21.73 12.57
C ALA A 297 -8.92 21.06 12.63
N ALA A 298 -8.69 20.03 11.81
CA ALA A 298 -7.37 19.42 11.69
C ALA A 298 -6.34 20.40 11.10
N ASN A 299 -6.73 21.18 10.09
CA ASN A 299 -5.84 22.15 9.45
C ASN A 299 -4.45 21.53 9.09
N PRO A 300 -4.42 20.42 8.32
CA PRO A 300 -3.18 19.73 8.00
C PRO A 300 -2.31 20.53 7.04
N ASP A 301 -1.00 20.35 7.17
CA ASP A 301 0.02 20.79 6.23
C ASP A 301 0.23 19.76 5.10
N LEU A 302 -0.04 18.48 5.38
CA LEU A 302 0.17 17.38 4.44
C LEU A 302 -0.90 16.29 4.61
N ILE A 303 -1.36 15.73 3.50
CA ILE A 303 -2.32 14.64 3.47
C ILE A 303 -1.65 13.38 2.93
N LEU A 304 -1.61 12.31 3.73
CA LEU A 304 -1.23 10.97 3.29
C LEU A 304 -2.45 10.25 2.71
N VAL A 305 -2.30 9.62 1.56
CA VAL A 305 -3.35 8.82 0.91
C VAL A 305 -2.78 7.54 0.29
N MET A 306 -3.67 6.62 -0.07
CA MET A 306 -3.32 5.48 -0.92
C MET A 306 -3.39 5.89 -2.39
N THR A 307 -2.41 5.47 -3.21
CA THR A 307 -2.34 5.79 -4.66
C THR A 307 -3.63 5.43 -5.40
N GLY A 308 -4.10 4.18 -5.28
CA GLY A 308 -5.34 3.75 -5.94
C GLY A 308 -6.58 4.46 -5.42
N GLY A 309 -6.53 4.93 -4.16
CA GLY A 309 -7.57 5.80 -3.59
C GLY A 309 -7.59 7.18 -4.24
N LEU A 310 -6.41 7.80 -4.40
CA LEU A 310 -6.26 9.10 -5.05
C LEU A 310 -6.64 9.05 -6.54
N GLU A 311 -6.23 7.99 -7.24
CA GLU A 311 -6.63 7.74 -8.64
C GLU A 311 -8.14 7.57 -8.79
N SER A 312 -8.81 6.96 -7.80
CA SER A 312 -10.26 6.74 -7.83
C SER A 312 -11.10 8.03 -7.79
N VAL A 313 -10.45 9.16 -7.47
CA VAL A 313 -11.02 10.51 -7.51
C VAL A 313 -10.28 11.40 -8.51
N GLU A 314 -9.65 10.82 -9.54
CA GLU A 314 -9.00 11.58 -10.62
C GLU A 314 -7.84 12.49 -10.12
N GLY A 315 -7.15 12.07 -9.06
CA GLY A 315 -5.97 12.76 -8.54
C GLY A 315 -6.29 13.84 -7.51
N VAL A 316 -5.33 14.75 -7.29
CA VAL A 316 -5.46 15.83 -6.29
C VAL A 316 -6.61 16.78 -6.61
N ASP A 317 -6.84 17.09 -7.89
CA ASP A 317 -7.95 17.98 -8.28
C ASP A 317 -9.30 17.41 -7.89
N GLY A 318 -9.59 16.15 -8.26
CA GLY A 318 -10.86 15.55 -7.90
C GLY A 318 -10.96 15.22 -6.41
N LEU A 319 -9.84 15.01 -5.68
CA LEU A 319 -9.86 14.98 -4.21
C LEU A 319 -10.34 16.32 -3.62
N LEU A 320 -9.81 17.45 -4.10
CA LEU A 320 -10.18 18.79 -3.64
C LEU A 320 -11.61 19.19 -4.08
N GLU A 321 -12.10 18.65 -5.18
CA GLU A 321 -13.51 18.79 -5.60
C GLU A 321 -14.46 17.93 -4.75
N ALA A 322 -14.04 16.71 -4.42
CA ALA A 322 -14.82 15.78 -3.60
C ALA A 322 -14.88 16.22 -2.12
N LEU A 323 -13.82 16.84 -1.61
CA LEU A 323 -13.73 17.38 -0.24
C LEU A 323 -13.34 18.87 -0.27
N PRO A 324 -14.28 19.78 -0.61
CA PRO A 324 -13.99 21.22 -0.73
C PRO A 324 -13.44 21.85 0.55
N ALA A 325 -13.73 21.28 1.72
CA ALA A 325 -13.18 21.72 3.00
C ALA A 325 -11.63 21.70 3.05
N LEU A 326 -10.99 20.80 2.29
CA LEU A 326 -9.52 20.74 2.19
C LEU A 326 -8.92 22.01 1.60
N GLN A 327 -9.64 22.71 0.71
CA GLN A 327 -9.15 23.94 0.09
C GLN A 327 -8.98 25.10 1.10
N GLN A 328 -9.46 24.94 2.32
CA GLN A 328 -9.30 25.90 3.42
C GLN A 328 -8.16 25.52 4.38
N THR A 329 -7.40 24.47 4.09
CA THR A 329 -6.27 24.01 4.90
C THR A 329 -4.96 24.25 4.15
N PRO A 330 -3.81 24.39 4.85
CA PRO A 330 -2.51 24.56 4.19
C PRO A 330 -2.24 23.45 3.17
N ALA A 331 -2.56 22.20 3.49
CA ALA A 331 -2.42 21.08 2.55
C ALA A 331 -3.22 21.26 1.25
N GLY A 332 -4.45 21.81 1.29
CA GLY A 332 -5.22 22.04 0.08
C GLY A 332 -4.74 23.25 -0.71
N GLU A 333 -4.33 24.33 -0.02
CA GLU A 333 -3.73 25.53 -0.65
C GLU A 333 -2.45 25.18 -1.42
N HIS A 334 -1.58 24.38 -0.80
CA HIS A 334 -0.33 23.88 -1.40
C HIS A 334 -0.50 22.63 -2.25
N ARG A 335 -1.72 22.06 -2.32
CA ARG A 335 -1.98 20.77 -3.00
C ARG A 335 -1.04 19.65 -2.51
N ARG A 336 -0.69 19.70 -1.22
CA ARG A 336 0.31 18.86 -0.55
C ARG A 336 -0.29 17.50 -0.19
N VAL A 337 -0.31 16.62 -1.18
CA VAL A 337 -0.74 15.22 -1.04
C VAL A 337 0.46 14.31 -1.29
N VAL A 338 0.70 13.39 -0.36
CA VAL A 338 1.68 12.31 -0.52
C VAL A 338 0.93 11.00 -0.63
N ASP A 339 1.16 10.27 -1.72
CA ASP A 339 0.55 8.96 -1.93
C ASP A 339 1.59 7.83 -1.99
N MET A 340 1.18 6.64 -1.60
CA MET A 340 1.94 5.39 -1.76
C MET A 340 0.96 4.26 -2.07
N ALA A 341 1.44 3.21 -2.72
CA ALA A 341 0.67 2.03 -3.07
C ALA A 341 -0.14 1.48 -1.88
N ASP A 342 -1.41 1.14 -2.14
CA ASP A 342 -2.38 0.66 -1.16
C ASP A 342 -1.85 -0.52 -0.33
N SER A 343 -1.11 -1.43 -0.96
CA SER A 343 -0.53 -2.63 -0.33
C SER A 343 0.71 -2.37 0.53
N GLN A 344 1.18 -1.12 0.62
CA GLN A 344 2.44 -0.77 1.30
C GLN A 344 2.23 0.21 2.45
N ILE A 345 1.48 1.29 2.22
CA ILE A 345 1.49 2.46 3.12
C ILE A 345 1.07 2.17 4.57
N LEU A 346 0.21 1.17 4.79
CA LEU A 346 -0.22 0.69 6.11
C LEU A 346 0.08 -0.81 6.31
N SER A 347 1.05 -1.38 5.59
CA SER A 347 1.35 -2.81 5.70
C SER A 347 1.99 -3.14 7.05
N PHE A 348 2.86 -2.26 7.55
CA PHE A 348 3.78 -2.52 8.65
C PHE A 348 4.57 -3.83 8.43
N GLY A 349 4.95 -4.51 9.51
CA GLY A 349 5.66 -5.79 9.44
C GLY A 349 7.08 -5.66 8.88
N PRO A 350 7.59 -6.68 8.17
CA PRO A 350 8.97 -6.73 7.66
C PRO A 350 9.36 -5.58 6.70
N ASP A 351 8.36 -4.89 6.16
CA ASP A 351 8.53 -3.88 5.12
C ASP A 351 8.51 -2.46 5.68
N THR A 352 8.28 -2.29 6.98
CA THR A 352 8.08 -0.97 7.61
C THR A 352 9.22 0.00 7.35
N ALA A 353 10.48 -0.42 7.48
CA ALA A 353 11.64 0.46 7.31
C ALA A 353 11.69 1.12 5.92
N ARG A 354 11.50 0.35 4.83
CA ARG A 354 11.54 0.92 3.47
C ARG A 354 10.31 1.76 3.13
N VAL A 355 9.16 1.42 3.70
CA VAL A 355 7.94 2.24 3.60
C VAL A 355 8.19 3.60 4.23
N LEU A 356 8.75 3.63 5.45
CA LEU A 356 9.11 4.86 6.14
C LEU A 356 10.17 5.66 5.37
N GLU A 357 11.20 5.01 4.83
CA GLU A 357 12.25 5.66 4.05
C GLU A 357 11.68 6.37 2.81
N ALA A 358 10.89 5.66 2.00
CA ALA A 358 10.31 6.21 0.78
C ALA A 358 9.31 7.33 1.06
N LEU A 359 8.47 7.17 2.10
CA LEU A 359 7.57 8.23 2.55
C LEU A 359 8.34 9.44 3.05
N ALA A 360 9.42 9.26 3.81
CA ALA A 360 10.25 10.36 4.28
C ALA A 360 10.89 11.15 3.13
N VAL A 361 11.35 10.48 2.07
CA VAL A 361 11.80 11.16 0.85
C VAL A 361 10.66 11.93 0.20
N ALA A 362 9.47 11.34 0.03
CA ALA A 362 8.32 12.07 -0.54
C ALA A 362 7.86 13.24 0.34
N VAL A 363 8.06 13.17 1.67
CA VAL A 363 7.72 14.25 2.60
C VAL A 363 8.77 15.37 2.58
N TYR A 364 10.05 15.01 2.65
CA TYR A 364 11.15 15.95 2.94
C TYR A 364 12.08 16.24 1.77
N ALA A 365 12.03 15.47 0.68
CA ALA A 365 12.73 15.71 -0.59
C ALA A 365 11.80 15.41 -1.80
N PRO A 366 10.60 16.04 -1.85
CA PRO A 366 9.54 15.68 -2.80
C PRO A 366 9.92 15.83 -4.28
N ASP A 367 10.88 16.70 -4.61
CA ASP A 367 11.41 16.88 -5.98
C ASP A 367 12.28 15.73 -6.46
N GLN A 368 12.70 14.86 -5.53
CA GLN A 368 13.52 13.67 -5.76
C GLN A 368 12.73 12.38 -5.51
N ALA A 369 11.43 12.50 -5.19
CA ALA A 369 10.51 11.38 -5.04
C ALA A 369 10.04 10.86 -6.42
N GLY A 370 9.41 9.68 -6.42
CA GLY A 370 9.11 8.89 -7.62
C GLY A 370 8.03 9.46 -8.53
#